data_AF-A0A432SDD8-F1
#
_entry.id   AF-A0A432SDD8-F1
#
_cell.length_a   1.000
_cell.length_b   1.000
_cell.length_c   1.000
_cell.angle_alpha   90.00
_cell.angle_beta   90.00
_cell.angle_gamma   90.00
#
_symmetry.space_group_name_H-M   'P 1'
#
loop_
_entity.id
_entity.type
_entity.pdbx_description
1 polymer ?
#
loop_
_entity_poly.entity_id
_entity_poly.type
_entity_poly.pdbx_seq_one_letter_code
_entity_poly.pdbx_strand_id
1 'polypeptide(L)'
;NYSDTLRGGVDDVAISVSKLESFTKIDVPTEKFSSQDDVIAKVENLIRLSISQESLELEKLISEFFDLVVMSGLNIESLYRLYVGKNILNQFRQDNGYKDGSYIKVWAGEEDNVVMKRIWEENSDIKPDILYKELTKLYAALTKS
;
A
#
# COMPACT_ATOMS: atom_id res chain seq x y z
N ASN A 1 -23.13 6.33 7.01
CA ASN A 1 -22.16 5.29 6.65
C ASN A 1 -22.77 4.39 5.58
N TYR A 2 -22.02 3.66 4.76
CA TYR A 2 -22.55 2.94 3.57
C TYR A 2 -23.80 2.06 3.82
N SER A 3 -23.94 1.53 5.05
CA SER A 3 -25.11 0.83 5.59
C SER A 3 -26.39 1.69 5.69
N ASP A 4 -26.24 2.99 5.94
CA ASP A 4 -27.33 3.91 6.25
C ASP A 4 -27.91 4.55 4.97
N THR A 5 -27.20 4.43 3.84
CA THR A 5 -27.57 5.05 2.55
C THR A 5 -27.90 4.03 1.45
N LEU A 6 -28.12 2.75 1.77
CA LEU A 6 -28.42 1.67 0.80
C LEU A 6 -27.34 1.50 -0.30
N ARG A 7 -26.06 1.82 0.00
CA ARG A 7 -24.96 1.73 -0.99
C ARG A 7 -24.23 0.38 -0.99
N GLY A 8 -24.81 -0.63 -0.34
CA GLY A 8 -24.28 -2.00 -0.30
C GLY A 8 -23.15 -2.24 0.72
N GLY A 9 -22.76 -3.51 0.84
CA GLY A 9 -21.63 -3.98 1.65
C GLY A 9 -20.30 -3.99 0.89
N VAL A 10 -19.26 -4.57 1.52
CA VAL A 10 -17.93 -4.71 0.88
C VAL A 10 -18.03 -5.52 -0.42
N ASP A 11 -18.91 -6.51 -0.48
CA ASP A 11 -19.14 -7.32 -1.68
C ASP A 11 -19.70 -6.48 -2.84
N ASP A 12 -20.63 -5.58 -2.56
CA ASP A 12 -21.22 -4.67 -3.57
C ASP A 12 -20.16 -3.68 -4.09
N VAL A 13 -19.30 -3.18 -3.20
CA VAL A 13 -18.15 -2.34 -3.58
C VAL A 13 -17.20 -3.13 -4.47
N ALA A 14 -16.84 -4.37 -4.11
CA ALA A 14 -15.97 -5.21 -4.92
C ALA A 14 -16.54 -5.50 -6.32
N ILE A 15 -17.85 -5.77 -6.39
CA ILE A 15 -18.56 -5.94 -7.67
C ILE A 15 -18.54 -4.66 -8.50
N SER A 16 -18.71 -3.50 -7.86
CA SER A 16 -18.69 -2.20 -8.57
C SER A 16 -17.29 -1.85 -9.06
N VAL A 17 -16.28 -2.07 -8.22
CA VAL A 17 -14.87 -1.83 -8.55
C VAL A 17 -14.38 -2.74 -9.67
N SER A 18 -14.77 -4.02 -9.68
CA SER A 18 -14.37 -4.96 -10.74
C SER A 18 -14.93 -4.61 -12.12
N LYS A 19 -15.97 -3.76 -12.20
CA LYS A 19 -16.55 -3.24 -13.45
C LYS A 19 -15.89 -1.95 -13.95
N LEU A 20 -15.02 -1.33 -13.16
CA LEU A 20 -14.34 -0.10 -13.57
C LEU A 20 -13.31 -0.40 -14.67
N GLU A 21 -13.25 0.45 -15.69
CA GLU A 21 -12.22 0.35 -16.75
C GLU A 21 -10.80 0.43 -16.17
N SER A 22 -10.62 1.24 -15.12
CA SER A 22 -9.35 1.36 -14.40
C SER A 22 -8.93 0.07 -13.68
N PHE A 23 -9.88 -0.79 -13.29
CA PHE A 23 -9.56 -2.11 -12.75
C PHE A 23 -8.94 -3.02 -13.82
N THR A 24 -9.44 -2.97 -15.05
CA THR A 24 -8.82 -3.71 -16.16
C THR A 24 -7.41 -3.20 -16.46
N LYS A 25 -7.13 -1.89 -16.29
CA LYS A 25 -5.80 -1.31 -16.51
C LYS A 25 -4.79 -1.76 -15.47
N ILE A 26 -5.16 -1.77 -14.19
CA ILE A 26 -4.26 -2.17 -13.09
C ILE A 26 -4.01 -3.68 -13.03
N ASP A 27 -4.87 -4.50 -13.63
CA ASP A 27 -4.67 -5.95 -13.72
C ASP A 27 -3.57 -6.34 -14.72
N VAL A 28 -3.19 -5.42 -15.62
CA VAL A 28 -2.14 -5.65 -16.61
C VAL A 28 -0.78 -5.23 -16.03
N PRO A 29 0.25 -6.11 -16.07
CA PRO A 29 1.61 -5.74 -15.70
C PRO A 29 2.14 -4.58 -16.55
N THR A 30 2.68 -3.56 -15.88
CA THR A 30 3.32 -2.40 -16.50
C THR A 30 4.46 -1.93 -15.62
N GLU A 31 5.63 -1.66 -16.20
CA GLU A 31 6.78 -1.09 -15.49
C GLU A 31 7.05 0.36 -15.92
N LYS A 32 6.16 0.93 -16.74
CA LYS A 32 6.35 2.27 -17.29
C LYS A 32 5.89 3.32 -16.28
N PHE A 33 6.85 4.06 -15.75
CA PHE A 33 6.58 5.26 -14.97
C PHE A 33 6.11 6.40 -15.87
N SER A 34 5.05 7.08 -15.43
CA SER A 34 4.59 8.32 -16.05
C SER A 34 5.49 9.50 -15.68
N SER A 35 5.30 10.64 -16.34
CA SER A 35 6.05 11.84 -16.00
C SER A 35 5.72 12.31 -14.58
N GLN A 36 6.66 12.99 -13.93
CA GLN A 36 6.45 13.54 -12.60
C GLN A 36 5.24 14.50 -12.57
N ASP A 37 5.09 15.34 -13.59
CA ASP A 37 4.01 16.31 -13.70
C ASP A 37 2.63 15.62 -13.77
N ASP A 38 2.52 14.54 -14.54
CA ASP A 38 1.27 13.77 -14.63
C ASP A 38 0.92 13.12 -13.29
N VAL A 39 1.93 12.55 -12.60
CA VAL A 39 1.74 11.93 -11.28
C VAL A 39 1.30 12.96 -10.26
N ILE A 40 1.90 14.15 -10.25
CA ILE A 40 1.51 15.26 -9.35
C ILE A 40 0.06 15.66 -9.62
N ALA A 41 -0.31 15.91 -10.87
CA ALA A 41 -1.68 16.29 -11.23
C ALA A 41 -2.71 15.22 -10.78
N LYS A 42 -2.37 13.93 -10.90
CA LYS A 42 -3.21 12.83 -10.44
C LYS A 42 -3.36 12.82 -8.91
N VAL A 43 -2.28 13.04 -8.17
CA VAL A 43 -2.29 13.15 -6.70
C VAL A 43 -3.13 14.35 -6.23
N GLU A 44 -2.99 15.51 -6.88
CA GLU A 44 -3.80 16.69 -6.56
C GLU A 44 -5.30 16.44 -6.76
N ASN A 45 -5.67 15.73 -7.84
CA ASN A 45 -7.06 15.35 -8.07
C ASN A 45 -7.60 14.39 -7.00
N LEU A 46 -6.80 13.42 -6.54
CA LEU A 46 -7.16 12.53 -5.42
C LEU A 46 -7.38 13.31 -4.12
N ILE A 47 -6.50 14.28 -3.82
CA ILE A 47 -6.66 15.16 -2.65
C ILE A 47 -7.98 15.93 -2.76
N ARG A 48 -8.25 16.56 -3.91
CA ARG A 48 -9.50 17.29 -4.19
C ARG A 48 -10.74 16.42 -3.95
N LEU A 49 -10.74 15.18 -4.43
CA LEU A 49 -11.84 14.23 -4.24
C LEU A 49 -11.99 13.81 -2.77
N SER A 50 -10.88 13.68 -2.03
CA SER A 50 -10.87 13.25 -0.63
C SER A 50 -11.37 14.31 0.35
N ILE A 51 -11.23 15.60 0.00
CA ILE A 51 -11.62 16.73 0.86
C ILE A 51 -12.92 17.41 0.41
N SER A 52 -13.55 16.93 -0.67
CA SER A 52 -14.81 17.49 -1.14
C SER A 52 -15.88 17.41 -0.05
N GLN A 53 -16.58 18.54 0.18
CA GLN A 53 -17.66 18.63 1.15
C GLN A 53 -19.00 18.07 0.60
N GLU A 54 -19.04 17.76 -0.69
CA GLU A 54 -20.17 17.10 -1.33
C GLU A 54 -20.20 15.60 -1.00
N SER A 55 -21.10 14.84 -1.64
CA SER A 55 -21.11 13.39 -1.47
C SER A 55 -19.82 12.75 -1.97
N LEU A 56 -19.26 11.82 -1.20
CA LEU A 56 -18.08 11.06 -1.60
C LEU A 56 -18.33 10.29 -2.92
N GLU A 57 -17.63 10.71 -3.97
CA GLU A 57 -17.56 10.02 -5.27
C GLU A 57 -16.60 8.82 -5.19
N LEU A 58 -16.97 7.78 -4.43
CA LEU A 58 -16.05 6.67 -4.12
C LEU A 58 -15.52 5.95 -5.36
N GLU A 59 -16.38 5.65 -6.34
CA GLU A 59 -15.96 4.95 -7.58
C GLU A 59 -14.91 5.75 -8.36
N LYS A 60 -15.08 7.07 -8.43
CA LYS A 60 -14.13 7.98 -9.06
C LYS A 60 -12.82 8.05 -8.28
N LEU A 61 -12.89 8.14 -6.95
CA LEU A 61 -11.69 8.12 -6.10
C LEU A 61 -10.89 6.82 -6.31
N ILE A 62 -11.56 5.67 -6.35
CA ILE A 62 -10.92 4.37 -6.60
C ILE A 62 -10.33 4.32 -8.01
N SER A 63 -11.06 4.82 -9.02
CA SER A 63 -10.57 4.84 -10.39
C SER A 63 -9.32 5.70 -10.55
N GLU A 64 -9.31 6.90 -9.96
CA GLU A 64 -8.14 7.79 -9.97
C GLU A 64 -6.96 7.17 -9.20
N PHE A 65 -7.24 6.43 -8.14
CA PHE A 65 -6.21 5.71 -7.39
C PHE A 65 -5.59 4.59 -8.23
N PHE A 66 -6.38 3.79 -8.94
CA PHE A 66 -5.86 2.74 -9.83
C PHE A 66 -5.04 3.31 -10.98
N ASP A 67 -5.48 4.42 -11.57
CA ASP A 67 -4.68 5.12 -12.57
C ASP A 67 -3.33 5.56 -11.99
N LEU A 68 -3.31 6.12 -10.77
CA LEU A 68 -2.06 6.52 -10.10
C LEU A 68 -1.12 5.33 -9.87
N VAL A 69 -1.67 4.17 -9.49
CA VAL A 69 -0.90 2.95 -9.28
C VAL A 69 -0.26 2.50 -10.61
N VAL A 70 -1.03 2.46 -11.70
CA VAL A 70 -0.52 2.15 -13.04
C VAL A 70 0.56 3.15 -13.48
N MET A 71 0.34 4.45 -13.25
CA MET A 71 1.31 5.51 -13.54
C MET A 71 2.62 5.37 -12.74
N SER A 72 2.56 4.67 -11.60
CA SER A 72 3.70 4.36 -10.74
C SER A 72 4.39 3.03 -11.10
N GLY A 73 4.06 2.43 -12.25
CA GLY A 73 4.66 1.17 -12.68
C GLY A 73 4.26 -0.02 -11.81
N LEU A 74 3.06 0.02 -11.23
CA LEU A 74 2.52 -1.04 -10.38
C LEU A 74 1.25 -1.62 -11.01
N ASN A 75 1.01 -2.89 -10.71
CA ASN A 75 -0.21 -3.62 -11.02
C ASN A 75 -0.89 -4.09 -9.72
N ILE A 76 -2.04 -4.78 -9.85
CA ILE A 76 -2.83 -5.21 -8.69
C ILE A 76 -2.06 -6.19 -7.79
N GLU A 77 -1.27 -7.08 -8.38
CA GLU A 77 -0.46 -8.06 -7.65
C GLU A 77 0.65 -7.39 -6.83
N SER A 78 1.44 -6.52 -7.47
CA SER A 78 2.52 -5.78 -6.80
C SER A 78 1.99 -4.82 -5.74
N LEU A 79 0.85 -4.16 -5.99
CA LEU A 79 0.16 -3.34 -5.00
C LEU A 79 -0.24 -4.18 -3.77
N TYR A 80 -0.87 -5.34 -3.98
CA TYR A 80 -1.26 -6.25 -2.91
C TYR A 80 -0.05 -6.72 -2.10
N ARG A 81 1.03 -7.13 -2.76
CA ARG A 81 2.28 -7.56 -2.14
C ARG A 81 2.88 -6.46 -1.26
N LEU A 82 2.99 -5.24 -1.77
CA LEU A 82 3.51 -4.08 -1.02
C LEU A 82 2.63 -3.75 0.18
N TYR A 83 1.30 -3.82 0.01
CA TYR A 83 0.34 -3.59 1.09
C TYR A 83 0.52 -4.61 2.23
N VAL A 84 0.62 -5.90 1.91
CA VAL A 84 0.83 -6.96 2.90
C VAL A 84 2.15 -6.76 3.63
N GLY A 85 3.25 -6.57 2.90
CA GLY A 85 4.58 -6.31 3.48
C GLY A 85 4.59 -5.11 4.43
N LYS A 86 3.93 -4.01 4.03
CA LYS A 86 3.82 -2.81 4.86
C LYS A 86 2.95 -3.02 6.11
N ASN A 87 1.87 -3.79 6.01
CA ASN A 87 1.06 -4.13 7.18
C ASN A 87 1.85 -4.93 8.21
N ILE A 88 2.62 -5.92 7.76
CA ILE A 88 3.48 -6.73 8.63
C ILE A 88 4.52 -5.84 9.30
N LEU A 89 5.18 -4.95 8.55
CA LEU A 89 6.14 -4.00 9.12
C LEU A 89 5.49 -3.06 10.15
N ASN A 90 4.27 -2.59 9.89
CA ASN A 90 3.55 -1.76 10.85
C ASN A 90 3.22 -2.53 12.14
N GLN A 91 2.81 -3.78 12.05
CA GLN A 91 2.61 -4.63 13.23
C GLN A 91 3.93 -4.83 13.98
N PHE A 92 5.00 -5.18 13.25
CA PHE A 92 6.33 -5.35 13.80
C PHE A 92 6.79 -4.12 14.59
N ARG A 93 6.61 -2.91 14.04
CA ARG A 93 6.88 -1.65 14.73
C ARG A 93 6.16 -1.56 16.08
N GLN A 94 4.85 -1.86 16.10
CA GLN A 94 4.06 -1.79 17.33
C GLN A 94 4.58 -2.76 18.39
N ASP A 95 4.93 -3.99 17.99
CA ASP A 95 5.44 -5.02 18.89
C ASP A 95 6.84 -4.69 19.44
N ASN A 96 7.56 -3.77 18.78
CA ASN A 96 8.92 -3.36 19.14
C ASN A 96 8.99 -1.90 19.64
N GLY A 97 7.90 -1.40 20.24
CA GLY A 97 7.93 -0.13 20.99
C GLY A 97 7.77 1.14 20.14
N TYR A 98 7.11 1.06 18.98
CA TYR A 98 6.88 2.27 18.17
C TYR A 98 6.06 3.34 18.88
N LYS A 99 5.11 2.94 19.74
CA LYS A 99 4.27 3.87 20.50
C LYS A 99 4.98 4.52 21.68
N ASP A 100 5.90 3.81 22.32
CA ASP A 100 6.68 4.34 23.44
C ASP A 100 7.98 5.04 22.98
N GLY A 101 8.31 4.96 21.68
CA GLY A 101 9.44 5.64 21.06
C GLY A 101 10.75 4.85 21.14
N SER A 102 10.76 3.63 21.70
CA SER A 102 11.96 2.79 21.76
C SER A 102 12.30 2.11 20.43
N TYR A 103 11.38 2.10 19.47
CA TYR A 103 11.61 1.51 18.16
C TYR A 103 12.67 2.25 17.33
N ILE A 104 13.64 1.51 16.80
CA ILE A 104 14.66 2.03 15.88
C ILE A 104 14.14 1.87 14.45
N LYS A 105 13.83 2.98 13.77
CA LYS A 105 13.35 2.98 12.38
C LYS A 105 14.46 2.82 11.33
N VAL A 106 15.68 3.24 11.66
CA VAL A 106 16.84 3.18 10.76
C VAL A 106 17.78 2.05 11.20
N TRP A 107 17.83 0.99 10.42
CA TRP A 107 18.56 -0.23 10.68
C TRP A 107 19.89 -0.20 9.93
N ALA A 108 21.01 -0.08 10.67
CA ALA A 108 22.34 -0.02 10.09
C ALA A 108 22.51 1.02 8.95
N GLY A 109 21.81 2.17 9.05
CA GLY A 109 21.85 3.25 8.07
C GLY A 109 20.76 3.19 6.99
N GLU A 110 19.93 2.15 6.95
CA GLU A 110 18.81 2.01 6.01
C GLU A 110 17.47 2.11 6.74
N GLU A 111 16.45 2.74 6.15
CA GLU A 111 15.10 2.70 6.74
C GLU A 111 14.50 1.28 6.69
N ASP A 112 13.75 0.91 7.72
CA ASP A 112 13.06 -0.38 7.86
C ASP A 112 12.17 -0.78 6.66
N ASN A 113 11.60 0.20 5.94
CA ASN A 113 10.81 -0.04 4.73
C ASN A 113 11.68 -0.52 3.56
N VAL A 114 12.92 -0.06 3.46
CA VAL A 114 13.89 -0.53 2.45
C VAL A 114 14.32 -1.95 2.78
N VAL A 115 14.58 -2.23 4.06
CA VAL A 115 14.90 -3.59 4.52
C VAL A 115 13.76 -4.56 4.24
N MET A 116 12.51 -4.18 4.58
CA MET A 116 11.32 -4.98 4.30
C MET A 116 11.18 -5.25 2.80
N LYS A 117 11.33 -4.22 1.95
CA LYS A 117 11.25 -4.36 0.49
C LYS A 117 12.30 -5.33 -0.04
N ARG A 118 13.55 -5.22 0.41
CA ARG A 118 14.64 -6.13 0.03
C ARG A 118 14.32 -7.59 0.38
N ILE A 119 13.90 -7.87 1.62
CA ILE A 119 13.52 -9.24 2.04
C ILE A 119 12.37 -9.79 1.16
N TRP A 120 11.42 -8.91 0.83
CA TRP A 120 10.24 -9.25 0.05
C TRP A 120 10.53 -9.51 -1.44
N GLU A 121 11.52 -8.82 -2.00
CA GLU A 121 11.97 -8.98 -3.40
C GLU A 121 12.92 -10.17 -3.56
N GLU A 122 13.77 -10.44 -2.57
CA GLU A 122 14.67 -11.61 -2.55
C GLU A 122 13.91 -12.95 -2.41
N ASN A 123 12.66 -12.91 -1.94
CA ASN A 123 11.83 -14.10 -1.72
C ASN A 123 10.44 -13.90 -2.34
N SER A 124 10.30 -14.22 -3.63
CA SER A 124 9.04 -14.06 -4.37
C SER A 124 7.85 -14.79 -3.73
N ASP A 125 8.07 -15.90 -3.02
CA ASP A 125 7.01 -16.70 -2.37
C ASP A 125 6.95 -16.51 -0.85
N ILE A 126 7.54 -15.43 -0.33
CA ILE A 126 7.57 -15.20 1.12
C ILE A 126 6.16 -15.07 1.69
N LYS A 127 5.91 -15.85 2.74
CA LYS A 127 4.66 -15.76 3.50
C LYS A 127 4.75 -14.68 4.58
N PRO A 128 3.62 -14.07 4.98
CA PRO A 128 3.59 -13.04 6.02
C PRO A 128 4.35 -13.38 7.30
N ASP A 129 4.23 -14.63 7.77
CA ASP A 129 4.88 -15.11 8.99
C ASP A 129 6.40 -15.22 8.84
N ILE A 130 6.89 -15.54 7.64
CA ILE A 130 8.32 -15.59 7.32
C ILE A 130 8.90 -14.18 7.25
N LEU A 131 8.20 -13.21 6.61
CA LEU A 131 8.66 -11.81 6.62
C LEU A 131 8.83 -11.31 8.06
N TYR A 132 7.84 -11.54 8.93
CA TYR A 132 7.92 -11.10 10.32
C TYR A 132 9.12 -11.71 11.06
N LYS A 133 9.41 -13.00 10.84
CA LYS A 133 10.58 -13.68 11.42
C LYS A 133 11.90 -13.07 10.95
N GLU A 134 12.04 -12.80 9.66
CA GLU A 134 13.26 -12.17 9.12
C GLU A 134 13.45 -10.74 9.65
N LEU A 135 12.38 -9.93 9.73
CA LEU A 135 12.42 -8.62 10.38
C LEU A 135 12.88 -8.72 11.83
N THR A 136 12.34 -9.68 12.58
CA THR A 136 12.71 -9.93 13.99
C THR A 136 14.19 -10.29 14.12
N LYS A 137 14.70 -11.17 13.26
CA LYS A 137 16.10 -11.60 13.25
C LYS A 137 17.05 -10.43 13.00
N LEU A 138 16.76 -9.61 11.99
CA LEU A 138 17.60 -8.45 11.66
C LEU A 138 17.55 -7.39 12.76
N TYR A 139 16.36 -7.10 13.29
CA TYR A 139 16.21 -6.11 14.35
C TYR A 139 16.91 -6.52 15.66
N ALA A 140 16.85 -7.81 16.02
CA ALA A 140 17.54 -8.33 17.19
C ALA A 140 19.07 -8.21 17.10
N ALA A 141 19.63 -8.19 15.89
CA ALA A 141 21.07 -7.95 15.70
C ALA A 141 21.48 -6.50 15.98
N LEU A 142 20.55 -5.54 15.87
CA LEU A 142 20.78 -4.14 16.19
C LEU A 142 20.74 -3.86 17.70
N THR A 143 19.85 -4.55 18.42
CA THR A 143 19.58 -4.30 19.84
C THR A 143 20.45 -5.12 20.80
N LYS A 144 21.21 -6.09 20.28
CA LYS A 144 22.14 -6.93 21.07
C LYS A 144 23.59 -6.42 21.10
N SER A 145 23.84 -5.19 20.66
CA SER A 145 25.16 -4.54 20.77
C SER A 145 25.28 -3.67 22.02
#